data_AF-A0A7G1I6H0-F1
#
_entry.id   AF-A0A7G1I6H0-F1
#
_cell.length_a   1.000
_cell.length_b   1.000
_cell.length_c   1.000
_cell.angle_alpha   90.00
_cell.angle_beta   90.00
_cell.angle_gamma   90.00
#
_symmetry.space_group_name_H-M   'P 1'
#
loop_
_entity.id
_entity.type
_entity.pdbx_description
1 polymer ?
#
loop_
_entity_poly.entity_id
_entity_poly.type
_entity_poly.pdbx_seq_one_letter_code
_entity_poly.pdbx_strand_id
1 'polypeptide(L)'
;MQQRDQLDAPGDNPANWTLATGEPATPATLTDLVFAWRACRAVKSNAIVIVADGATVGVGMGQVNRVDAARLAVERGNARGGERVRGAVAASDAFFPFPDGLQTLTAAGVTAIVHPGGSVRDDEVTAAAAEAGVTLYLTGARHFAH
;
A
#
# COMPACT_ATOMS: atom_id res chain seq x y z
N MET A 1 22.83 -17.61 -4.66
CA MET A 1 22.39 -16.72 -5.77
C MET A 1 20.88 -16.79 -5.83
N GLN A 2 20.18 -15.65 -5.84
CA GLN A 2 18.70 -15.61 -5.88
C GLN A 2 18.24 -15.20 -7.28
N GLN A 3 17.07 -15.66 -7.71
CA GLN A 3 16.41 -15.13 -8.91
C GLN A 3 16.05 -13.66 -8.69
N ARG A 4 16.22 -12.83 -9.72
CA ARG A 4 15.85 -11.41 -9.66
C ARG A 4 14.32 -11.30 -9.56
N ASP A 5 13.85 -10.42 -8.70
CA ASP A 5 12.44 -10.03 -8.64
C ASP A 5 12.07 -9.18 -9.88
N GLN A 6 11.28 -9.77 -10.78
CA GLN A 6 10.84 -9.20 -12.05
C GLN A 6 9.40 -8.65 -12.01
N LEU A 7 8.70 -8.74 -10.88
CA LEU A 7 7.26 -8.43 -10.77
C LEU A 7 6.38 -9.24 -11.74
N ASP A 8 6.61 -10.56 -11.77
CA ASP A 8 5.92 -11.54 -12.60
C ASP A 8 5.31 -12.70 -11.78
N ALA A 9 5.19 -12.55 -10.46
CA ALA A 9 4.48 -13.52 -9.64
C ALA A 9 2.96 -13.49 -9.96
N PRO A 10 2.19 -14.56 -9.68
CA PRO A 10 0.74 -14.55 -9.89
C PRO A 10 0.04 -13.36 -9.21
N GLY A 11 0.50 -12.98 -8.02
CA GLY A 11 -0.01 -11.82 -7.28
C GLY A 11 0.39 -10.45 -7.83
N ASP A 12 1.27 -10.37 -8.82
CA ASP A 12 1.61 -9.11 -9.51
C ASP A 12 0.57 -8.71 -10.57
N ASN A 13 -0.29 -9.63 -10.97
CA ASN A 13 -1.40 -9.36 -11.86
C ASN A 13 -2.62 -8.90 -11.05
N PRO A 14 -3.14 -7.68 -11.24
CA PRO A 14 -4.31 -7.19 -10.51
C PRO A 14 -5.57 -8.03 -10.72
N ALA A 15 -5.67 -8.79 -11.80
CA ALA A 15 -6.77 -9.73 -12.02
C ALA A 15 -6.82 -10.87 -10.97
N ASN A 16 -5.69 -11.12 -10.29
CA ASN A 16 -5.57 -12.14 -9.26
C ASN A 16 -5.63 -11.56 -7.84
N TRP A 17 -5.84 -10.25 -7.68
CA TRP A 17 -5.96 -9.64 -6.36
C TRP A 17 -7.31 -9.97 -5.73
N THR A 18 -7.28 -10.23 -4.42
CA THR A 18 -8.49 -10.44 -3.63
C THR A 18 -8.95 -9.10 -3.06
N LEU A 19 -10.17 -8.68 -3.39
CA LEU A 19 -10.83 -7.56 -2.71
C LEU A 19 -11.27 -8.02 -1.31
N ALA A 20 -10.56 -7.57 -0.26
CA ALA A 20 -10.84 -7.97 1.12
C ALA A 20 -11.98 -7.18 1.76
N THR A 21 -12.09 -5.88 1.44
CA THR A 21 -13.20 -5.02 1.87
C THR A 21 -13.29 -3.76 1.01
N GLY A 22 -14.42 -3.06 1.10
CA GLY A 22 -14.75 -1.87 0.32
C GLY A 22 -15.34 -2.18 -1.06
N GLU A 23 -15.64 -1.13 -1.82
CA GLU A 23 -16.11 -1.24 -3.20
C GLU A 23 -14.94 -1.53 -4.16
N PRO A 24 -15.18 -2.25 -5.27
CA PRO A 24 -14.14 -2.45 -6.28
C PRO A 24 -13.57 -1.13 -6.79
N ALA A 25 -12.24 -1.05 -6.93
CA ALA A 25 -11.57 0.14 -7.43
C ALA A 25 -12.04 0.51 -8.84
N THR A 26 -12.25 1.81 -9.07
CA THR A 26 -12.48 2.32 -10.42
C THR A 26 -11.27 2.05 -11.31
N PRO A 27 -11.40 2.06 -12.65
CA PRO A 27 -10.27 1.84 -13.55
C PRO A 27 -9.09 2.80 -13.31
N ALA A 28 -9.35 4.06 -12.95
CA ALA A 28 -8.33 5.03 -12.60
C ALA A 28 -7.62 4.67 -11.28
N THR A 29 -8.39 4.40 -10.22
CA THR A 29 -7.88 3.95 -8.92
C THR A 29 -7.06 2.66 -9.03
N LEU A 30 -7.53 1.70 -9.83
CA LEU A 30 -6.81 0.44 -10.06
C LEU A 30 -5.49 0.67 -10.79
N THR A 31 -5.46 1.58 -11.77
CA THR A 31 -4.22 1.96 -12.46
C THR A 31 -3.20 2.54 -11.48
N ASP A 32 -3.64 3.43 -10.58
CA ASP A 32 -2.78 4.00 -9.54
C ASP A 32 -2.32 2.95 -8.52
N LEU A 33 -3.19 2.00 -8.13
CA LEU A 33 -2.81 0.90 -7.23
C LEU A 33 -1.74 0.01 -7.86
N VAL A 34 -1.89 -0.33 -9.14
CA VAL A 34 -0.89 -1.10 -9.90
C VAL A 34 0.42 -0.34 -10.00
N PHE A 35 0.37 0.96 -10.26
CA PHE A 35 1.57 1.81 -10.27
C PHE A 35 2.24 1.83 -8.89
N ALA A 36 1.48 2.06 -7.81
CA ALA A 36 1.98 2.05 -6.44
C ALA A 36 2.62 0.70 -6.08
N TRP A 37 1.94 -0.41 -6.42
CA TRP A 37 2.42 -1.77 -6.19
C TRP A 37 3.79 -2.02 -6.82
N ARG A 38 3.90 -1.75 -8.13
CA ARG A 38 5.14 -1.96 -8.89
C ARG A 38 6.25 -1.01 -8.45
N ALA A 39 5.93 0.23 -8.11
CA ALA A 39 6.89 1.20 -7.59
C ALA A 39 7.45 0.78 -6.23
N CYS A 40 6.63 0.19 -5.36
CA CYS A 40 7.01 -0.23 -4.01
C CYS A 40 8.19 -1.22 -4.01
N ARG A 41 8.27 -2.10 -5.02
CA ARG A 41 9.40 -3.04 -5.22
C ARG A 41 10.79 -2.37 -5.31
N ALA A 42 10.86 -1.12 -5.77
CA ALA A 42 12.12 -0.40 -5.88
C ALA A 42 12.54 0.29 -4.56
N VAL A 43 11.59 0.45 -3.62
CA VAL A 43 11.81 1.14 -2.36
C VAL A 43 12.35 0.16 -1.33
N LYS A 44 13.40 0.55 -0.60
CA LYS A 44 14.00 -0.30 0.43
C LYS A 44 13.00 -0.54 1.57
N SER A 45 12.92 -1.78 2.03
CA SER A 45 11.96 -2.22 3.02
C SER A 45 12.30 -1.74 4.45
N ASN A 46 11.31 -1.55 5.34
CA ASN A 46 9.87 -1.60 5.06
C ASN A 46 9.43 -0.38 4.25
N ALA A 47 8.62 -0.61 3.22
CA ALA A 47 8.24 0.42 2.25
C ALA A 47 6.73 0.66 2.21
N ILE A 48 6.36 1.93 2.13
CA ILE A 48 5.01 2.41 1.82
C ILE A 48 5.10 3.46 0.72
N VAL A 49 4.33 3.29 -0.34
CA VAL A 49 4.27 4.21 -1.47
C VAL A 49 2.83 4.71 -1.62
N ILE A 50 2.66 6.03 -1.62
CA ILE A 50 1.38 6.72 -1.82
C ILE A 50 1.40 7.37 -3.22
N VAL A 51 0.35 7.15 -4.00
CA VAL A 51 0.24 7.56 -5.40
C VAL A 51 -1.09 8.25 -5.67
N ALA A 52 -1.05 9.30 -6.48
CA ALA A 52 -2.22 9.91 -7.08
C ALA A 52 -1.88 10.32 -8.52
N ASP A 53 -2.82 10.11 -9.45
CA ASP A 53 -2.71 10.52 -10.84
C ASP A 53 -1.42 10.03 -11.53
N GLY A 54 -1.07 8.76 -11.30
CA GLY A 54 0.11 8.12 -11.89
C GLY A 54 1.46 8.61 -11.34
N ALA A 55 1.48 9.35 -10.23
CA ALA A 55 2.71 9.86 -9.62
C ALA A 55 2.81 9.52 -8.13
N THR A 56 4.02 9.20 -7.67
CA THR A 56 4.27 9.04 -6.23
C THR A 56 4.16 10.41 -5.54
N VAL A 57 3.22 10.55 -4.62
CA VAL A 57 3.06 11.78 -3.83
C VAL A 57 3.80 11.69 -2.50
N GLY A 58 3.91 10.48 -1.92
CA GLY A 58 4.61 10.23 -0.66
C GLY A 58 5.27 8.85 -0.64
N VAL A 59 6.49 8.77 -0.10
CA VAL A 59 7.26 7.52 -0.02
C VAL A 59 7.91 7.41 1.35
N GLY A 60 7.58 6.36 2.10
CA GLY A 60 8.24 5.96 3.32
C GLY A 60 9.14 4.76 3.05
N MET A 61 10.44 4.89 3.34
CA MET A 61 11.45 3.93 2.89
C MET A 61 12.43 3.56 4.00
N GLY A 62 12.92 2.32 3.96
CA GLY A 62 14.04 1.84 4.77
C GLY A 62 13.77 1.82 6.27
N GLN A 63 12.50 1.78 6.68
CA GLN A 63 12.14 1.83 8.10
C GLN A 63 12.18 0.43 8.72
N VAL A 64 12.64 0.35 9.96
CA VAL A 64 12.67 -0.89 10.74
C VAL A 64 11.26 -1.40 11.08
N ASN A 65 10.29 -0.48 11.22
CA ASN A 65 8.89 -0.78 11.49
C ASN A 65 7.98 -0.18 10.40
N ARG A 66 6.94 -0.91 10.02
CA ARG A 66 6.03 -0.51 8.91
C ARG A 66 5.18 0.71 9.23
N VAL A 67 4.75 0.88 10.49
CA VAL A 67 4.00 2.07 10.91
C VAL A 67 4.81 3.35 10.72
N ASP A 68 6.12 3.31 10.94
CA ASP A 68 7.00 4.47 10.71
C ASP A 68 7.18 4.74 9.21
N ALA A 69 7.21 3.70 8.36
CA ALA A 69 7.15 3.87 6.91
C ALA A 69 5.84 4.55 6.48
N ALA A 70 4.69 4.14 7.05
CA ALA A 70 3.40 4.75 6.76
C ALA A 70 3.38 6.23 7.17
N ARG A 71 3.82 6.54 8.41
CA ARG A 71 3.93 7.93 8.91
C ARG A 71 4.80 8.79 8.02
N LEU A 72 5.98 8.28 7.64
CA LEU A 72 6.93 8.99 6.79
C LEU A 72 6.37 9.24 5.38
N ALA A 73 5.64 8.27 4.81
CA ALA A 73 4.98 8.43 3.52
C ALA A 73 3.92 9.53 3.56
N VAL A 74 3.08 9.53 4.60
CA VAL A 74 2.05 10.56 4.83
C VAL A 74 2.67 11.95 5.03
N GLU A 75 3.67 12.05 5.90
CA GLU A 75 4.36 13.32 6.20
C GLU A 75 4.98 13.93 4.93
N ARG A 76 5.68 13.12 4.13
CA ARG A 76 6.28 13.56 2.86
C ARG A 76 5.24 13.90 1.80
N GLY A 77 4.14 13.14 1.76
CA GLY A 77 3.01 13.41 0.88
C GLY A 77 2.41 14.78 1.13
N ASN A 78 2.22 15.10 2.40
CA ASN A 78 1.62 16.34 2.87
C ASN A 78 2.61 17.49 3.10
N ALA A 79 3.90 17.25 2.87
CA ALA A 79 4.93 18.27 3.03
C ALA A 79 4.64 19.50 2.17
N ARG A 80 5.00 20.68 2.70
CA ARG A 80 4.82 21.99 2.06
C ARG A 80 3.33 22.38 1.82
N GLY A 81 2.41 21.82 2.61
CA GLY A 81 1.00 22.22 2.61
C GLY A 81 0.18 21.66 1.44
N GLY A 82 0.75 20.75 0.64
CA GLY A 82 -0.02 20.06 -0.39
C GLY A 82 -0.75 18.88 0.24
N GLU A 83 -2.08 18.92 0.37
CA GLU A 83 -2.92 17.81 0.86
C GLU A 83 -3.01 16.64 -0.16
N ARG A 84 -1.87 16.23 -0.74
CA ARG A 84 -1.80 15.28 -1.86
C ARG A 84 -2.09 13.84 -1.45
N VAL A 85 -2.06 13.54 -0.15
CA VAL A 85 -2.40 12.19 0.36
C VAL A 85 -3.91 11.96 0.37
N ARG A 86 -4.72 13.00 0.55
CA ARG A 86 -6.17 12.87 0.59
C ARG A 86 -6.67 12.48 -0.80
N GLY A 87 -7.44 11.39 -0.90
CA GLY A 87 -7.93 10.85 -2.16
C GLY A 87 -6.96 9.87 -2.84
N ALA A 88 -5.69 9.84 -2.44
CA ALA A 88 -4.66 9.01 -3.03
C ALA A 88 -4.82 7.51 -2.68
N VAL A 89 -4.06 6.67 -3.36
CA VAL A 89 -3.95 5.23 -3.07
C VAL A 89 -2.59 4.90 -2.45
N ALA A 90 -2.47 3.75 -1.77
CA ALA A 90 -1.21 3.32 -1.19
C ALA A 90 -0.89 1.84 -1.46
N ALA A 91 0.40 1.52 -1.52
CA ALA A 91 0.91 0.16 -1.58
C ALA A 91 1.92 -0.11 -0.46
N SER A 92 1.90 -1.32 0.09
CA SER A 92 2.88 -1.82 1.05
C SER A 92 3.62 -3.03 0.47
N ASP A 93 4.94 -3.03 0.51
CA ASP A 93 5.79 -4.10 -0.06
C ASP A 93 5.63 -5.46 0.63
N ALA A 94 5.17 -5.42 1.88
CA ALA A 94 4.91 -6.55 2.76
C ALA A 94 3.62 -6.34 3.57
N PHE A 95 3.11 -7.40 4.21
CA PHE A 95 1.85 -7.32 4.96
C PHE A 95 1.92 -6.37 6.17
N PHE A 96 0.77 -5.83 6.57
CA PHE A 96 0.64 -5.08 7.83
C PHE A 96 0.57 -6.08 9.00
N PRO A 97 1.53 -6.06 9.95
CA PRO A 97 1.51 -6.97 11.08
C PRO A 97 0.42 -6.60 12.11
N PHE A 98 0.04 -5.32 12.14
CA PHE A 98 -0.99 -4.74 12.98
C PHE A 98 -1.77 -3.66 12.20
N PRO A 99 -2.97 -3.26 12.65
CA PRO A 99 -3.78 -2.25 11.96
C PRO A 99 -3.17 -0.84 11.93
N ASP A 100 -2.26 -0.51 12.84
CA ASP A 100 -1.72 0.83 13.05
C ASP A 100 -1.07 1.46 11.80
N GLY A 101 -0.34 0.67 11.01
CA GLY A 101 0.24 1.11 9.75
C GLY A 101 -0.83 1.45 8.70
N LEU A 102 -1.89 0.64 8.62
CA LEU A 102 -3.03 0.90 7.73
C LEU A 102 -3.83 2.11 8.21
N GLN A 103 -4.14 2.18 9.50
CA GLN A 103 -4.87 3.29 10.13
C GLN A 103 -4.15 4.63 9.94
N THR A 104 -2.82 4.64 9.94
CA THR A 104 -2.03 5.84 9.64
C THR A 104 -2.33 6.37 8.22
N LEU A 105 -2.52 5.48 7.25
CA LEU A 105 -2.83 5.86 5.87
C LEU A 105 -4.28 6.32 5.73
N THR A 106 -5.22 5.57 6.30
CA THR A 106 -6.65 5.89 6.21
C THR A 106 -7.00 7.18 6.93
N ALA A 107 -6.39 7.45 8.09
CA ALA A 107 -6.53 8.72 8.81
C ALA A 107 -6.03 9.93 8.00
N ALA A 108 -5.08 9.72 7.08
CA ALA A 108 -4.59 10.74 6.17
C ALA A 108 -5.46 10.93 4.91
N GLY A 109 -6.52 10.13 4.75
CA GLY A 109 -7.47 10.21 3.64
C GLY A 109 -7.10 9.37 2.42
N VAL A 110 -6.25 8.35 2.57
CA VAL A 110 -6.03 7.34 1.52
C VAL A 110 -7.32 6.56 1.28
N THR A 111 -7.71 6.35 0.02
CA THR A 111 -9.00 5.77 -0.36
C THR A 111 -8.93 4.29 -0.74
N ALA A 112 -7.76 3.84 -1.21
CA ALA A 112 -7.53 2.44 -1.55
C ALA A 112 -6.10 2.01 -1.18
N ILE A 113 -5.96 0.77 -0.70
CA ILE A 113 -4.70 0.21 -0.23
C ILE A 113 -4.50 -1.19 -0.84
N VAL A 114 -3.28 -1.49 -1.27
CA VAL A 114 -2.87 -2.84 -1.70
C VAL A 114 -1.68 -3.34 -0.88
N HIS A 115 -1.76 -4.57 -0.38
CA HIS A 115 -0.64 -5.25 0.29
C HIS A 115 -0.71 -6.76 0.07
N PRO A 116 0.30 -7.55 0.45
CA PRO A 116 0.28 -9.00 0.20
C PRO A 116 -0.79 -9.79 0.95
N GLY A 117 -1.20 -9.35 2.14
CA GLY A 117 -1.82 -10.24 3.13
C GLY A 117 -0.87 -11.34 3.64
N GLY A 118 -1.41 -12.27 4.41
CA GLY A 118 -0.70 -13.39 5.04
C GLY A 118 -0.34 -13.18 6.52
N SER A 119 -0.81 -12.13 7.17
CA SER A 119 -0.68 -12.00 8.63
C SER A 119 -1.70 -12.88 9.34
N VAL A 120 -1.35 -13.42 10.51
CA VAL A 120 -2.34 -14.03 11.42
C VAL A 120 -3.38 -13.02 11.93
N ARG A 121 -3.14 -11.72 11.70
CA ARG A 121 -4.02 -10.60 12.08
C ARG A 121 -4.62 -9.87 10.87
N ASP A 122 -4.65 -10.49 9.70
CA ASP A 122 -5.25 -9.87 8.51
C ASP A 122 -6.72 -9.48 8.73
N ASP A 123 -7.47 -10.23 9.55
CA ASP A 123 -8.84 -9.90 9.92
C ASP A 123 -8.94 -8.56 10.67
N GLU A 124 -8.00 -8.27 11.58
CA GLU A 124 -7.95 -6.99 12.32
C GLU A 124 -7.62 -5.83 11.38
N VAL A 125 -6.69 -6.05 10.44
CA VAL A 125 -6.30 -5.03 9.43
C VAL A 125 -7.45 -4.76 8.46
N THR A 126 -8.13 -5.81 8.02
CA THR A 126 -9.29 -5.72 7.11
C THR A 126 -10.47 -5.04 7.80
N ALA A 127 -10.73 -5.36 9.07
CA ALA A 127 -11.76 -4.67 9.86
C ALA A 127 -11.47 -3.17 10.00
N ALA A 128 -10.22 -2.78 10.25
CA ALA A 128 -9.83 -1.36 10.32
C ALA A 128 -9.99 -0.63 8.98
N ALA A 129 -9.72 -1.30 7.86
CA ALA A 129 -9.98 -0.77 6.52
C ALA A 129 -11.49 -0.61 6.27
N ALA A 130 -12.30 -1.60 6.67
CA ALA A 130 -13.75 -1.56 6.53
C ALA A 130 -14.37 -0.43 7.36
N GLU A 131 -13.93 -0.25 8.62
CA GLU A 131 -14.36 0.83 9.50
C GLU A 131 -14.04 2.21 8.92
N ALA A 132 -12.88 2.34 8.26
CA ALA A 132 -12.48 3.57 7.58
C ALA A 132 -13.17 3.77 6.21
N GLY A 133 -13.94 2.79 5.72
CA GLY A 133 -14.60 2.85 4.42
C GLY A 133 -13.64 2.85 3.23
N VAL A 134 -12.46 2.25 3.35
CA VAL A 134 -11.44 2.22 2.29
C VAL A 134 -11.45 0.88 1.54
N THR A 135 -11.06 0.93 0.28
CA THR A 135 -10.87 -0.28 -0.54
C THR A 135 -9.57 -0.98 -0.16
N LEU A 136 -9.59 -2.30 0.07
CA LEU A 136 -8.39 -3.07 0.42
C LEU A 136 -8.21 -4.28 -0.50
N TYR A 137 -7.04 -4.39 -1.13
CA TYR A 137 -6.63 -5.54 -1.94
C TYR A 137 -5.50 -6.35 -1.30
N LEU A 138 -5.62 -7.67 -1.37
CA LEU A 138 -4.60 -8.65 -1.00
C LEU A 138 -4.00 -9.29 -2.26
N THR A 139 -2.68 -9.22 -2.42
CA THR A 139 -2.00 -9.73 -3.62
C THR A 139 -1.47 -11.15 -3.50
N GLY A 140 -1.13 -11.60 -2.28
CA GLY A 140 -0.42 -12.86 -2.04
C GLY A 140 1.05 -12.89 -2.50
N ALA A 141 1.57 -11.79 -3.05
CA ALA A 141 2.97 -11.65 -3.49
C ALA A 141 3.69 -10.61 -2.62
N ARG A 142 4.99 -10.76 -2.36
CA ARG A 142 5.78 -9.86 -1.48
C ARG A 142 7.06 -9.41 -2.18
N HIS A 143 7.35 -8.11 -2.13
CA HIS A 143 8.52 -7.50 -2.81
C HIS A 143 9.47 -6.82 -1.84
N PHE A 144 10.12 -7.61 -0.98
CA PHE A 144 11.11 -7.09 -0.03
C PHE A 144 12.41 -6.72 -0.75
N ALA A 145 12.98 -5.55 -0.44
CA ALA A 145 14.22 -5.06 -1.01
C ALA A 145 15.15 -4.45 0.05
N HIS A 146 16.42 -4.87 0.07
CA HIS A 146 17.48 -4.35 0.93
C HIS A 146 18.59 -3.72 0.09
#